data_AF-A0A6A4D3V3-F1
#
_entry.id   AF-A0A6A4D3V3-F1
#
_cell.length_a   1.000
_cell.length_b   1.000
_cell.length_c   1.000
_cell.angle_alpha   90.00
_cell.angle_beta   90.00
_cell.angle_gamma   90.00
#
_symmetry.space_group_name_H-M   'P 1'
#
loop_
_entity.id
_entity.type
_entity.pdbx_description
1 polymer ?
#
loop_
_entity_poly.entity_id
_entity_poly.type
_entity_poly.pdbx_seq_one_letter_code
_entity_poly.pdbx_strand_id
1 'polypeptide(L)'
;MPRATKNSGKTSGKNTNVRPQATSQSKPSLASSEGTRRSKRKRDQNEDQVDGETTKNKTRKVTRSTADKVAKGVGGVTTRQPSVTDKPTEDAEGEMTGPTRGENNVISADEQELSLADLAEAVPALEIMYARLRAGKRQLGKRRSGDRFHLSPALQVVLAHRYRAARNAHKGVDYQRLSTTKNFQDFKGHAEELRAKEPELKVLLKKALAEQREIDACKPMKNIEDLEEEVARLDVQHEEDVAKCKQLEVDIEQQEEQNSLTISKLKESYEVEIGKLQSELNEVKAKYDALKEVMTGCGKSAELGGEVNEVKDKVAELEQKMKAETTRQTELVAFGNRLARKERGLVAQSEGLKAELDRIKGEWAKLEREQSRHDFQVLRYTDWQRAIDTAKYDREVAIEDAIDLRYKWAQEIKRANELKMKLASYAACCDTEHCIEAFVEKRIREYLKMPRLERCRVVVEQMKKVNPKDAASLEQDLDEFFKTRNLLCHEPGAVDKTDHPSFHQRCLSVQRFVENLEKQSD
;
A
#
# COMPACT_ATOMS: atom_id res chain seq x y z
N MET A 1 -40.67 40.61 -48.47
CA MET A 1 -41.99 40.59 -47.79
C MET A 1 -41.84 39.88 -46.43
N PRO A 2 -42.76 40.08 -45.46
CA PRO A 2 -42.37 40.46 -44.09
C PRO A 2 -42.42 39.26 -43.09
N ARG A 3 -42.21 39.41 -41.77
CA ARG A 3 -42.26 40.58 -40.89
C ARG A 3 -41.33 40.41 -39.66
N ALA A 4 -41.00 41.51 -39.00
CA ALA A 4 -40.16 41.54 -37.80
C ALA A 4 -40.93 42.01 -36.55
N THR A 5 -40.33 41.77 -35.37
CA THR A 5 -40.55 42.57 -34.15
C THR A 5 -39.23 42.77 -33.41
N LYS A 6 -39.10 43.91 -32.72
CA LYS A 6 -37.96 44.28 -31.86
C LYS A 6 -38.49 44.57 -30.45
N ASN A 7 -37.64 44.38 -29.44
CA ASN A 7 -37.56 45.14 -28.18
C ASN A 7 -36.15 44.83 -27.62
N SER A 8 -35.20 45.71 -27.34
CA SER A 8 -35.11 47.16 -27.04
C SER A 8 -35.49 47.57 -25.61
N GLY A 9 -34.47 47.63 -24.74
CA GLY A 9 -34.46 48.28 -23.42
C GLY A 9 -33.07 48.85 -23.15
N LYS A 10 -32.96 50.00 -22.48
CA LYS A 10 -31.73 50.81 -22.39
C LYS A 10 -31.31 51.08 -20.95
N THR A 11 -29.99 51.04 -20.73
CA THR A 11 -29.20 51.88 -19.80
C THR A 11 -29.75 52.23 -18.41
N SER A 12 -29.00 51.86 -17.38
CA SER A 12 -28.55 52.85 -16.40
C SER A 12 -27.17 52.45 -15.86
N GLY A 13 -26.31 53.42 -15.60
CA GLY A 13 -24.97 53.19 -15.06
C GLY A 13 -24.68 54.15 -13.92
N LYS A 14 -23.84 53.71 -12.97
CA LYS A 14 -23.25 54.60 -11.97
C LYS A 14 -21.82 54.16 -11.67
N ASN A 15 -20.88 55.05 -11.95
CA ASN A 15 -19.47 54.84 -11.67
C ASN A 15 -19.19 55.16 -10.19
N THR A 16 -18.33 54.37 -9.55
CA THR A 16 -17.31 54.92 -8.65
C THR A 16 -15.98 54.24 -8.95
N ASN A 17 -14.95 55.06 -9.10
CA ASN A 17 -13.58 54.69 -9.47
C ASN A 17 -12.69 54.90 -8.24
N VAL A 18 -11.69 54.05 -8.00
CA VAL A 18 -10.35 54.40 -7.45
C VAL A 18 -9.45 53.16 -7.43
N ARG A 19 -8.13 53.38 -7.49
CA ARG A 19 -7.05 52.41 -7.76
C ARG A 19 -6.22 52.13 -6.48
N PRO A 20 -5.64 50.93 -6.28
CA PRO A 20 -4.96 50.56 -5.03
C PRO A 20 -3.47 50.95 -4.98
N GLN A 21 -2.88 51.01 -3.76
CA GLN A 21 -1.41 51.05 -3.61
C GLN A 21 -0.87 50.52 -2.25
N ALA A 22 -0.05 49.46 -2.35
CA ALA A 22 1.25 49.22 -1.73
C ALA A 22 1.55 49.36 -0.20
N THR A 23 2.12 48.26 0.33
CA THR A 23 3.31 48.16 1.22
C THR A 23 3.35 48.72 2.65
N SER A 24 3.78 47.84 3.57
CA SER A 24 4.79 48.14 4.60
C SER A 24 5.69 46.90 4.83
N GLN A 25 6.86 47.06 5.45
CA GLN A 25 7.85 45.98 5.66
C GLN A 25 8.22 45.82 7.15
N SER A 26 8.58 44.60 7.57
CA SER A 26 9.50 44.35 8.70
C SER A 26 10.14 42.96 8.54
N LYS A 27 11.40 42.78 8.98
CA LYS A 27 12.04 41.45 9.12
C LYS A 27 12.36 41.16 10.62
N PRO A 28 13.34 40.33 11.03
CA PRO A 28 13.02 39.17 11.88
C PRO A 28 13.72 39.23 13.25
N SER A 29 13.65 38.14 14.01
CA SER A 29 14.58 37.87 15.12
C SER A 29 15.14 36.45 15.04
N LEU A 30 16.42 36.33 15.40
CA LEU A 30 17.18 35.07 15.54
C LEU A 30 17.62 34.96 16.99
N ALA A 31 17.44 33.78 17.59
CA ALA A 31 18.13 33.40 18.82
C ALA A 31 18.29 31.87 18.85
N SER A 32 19.49 31.40 19.18
CA SER A 32 19.82 29.98 19.31
C SER A 32 19.84 29.58 20.78
N SER A 33 19.50 28.33 21.10
CA SER A 33 20.24 27.55 22.11
C SER A 33 19.91 26.06 22.05
N GLU A 34 20.91 25.25 22.38
CA GLU A 34 20.89 23.80 22.39
C GLU A 34 20.67 23.29 23.83
N GLY A 35 19.84 22.25 24.04
CA GLY A 35 19.32 21.95 25.38
C GLY A 35 18.88 20.51 25.62
N THR A 36 19.83 19.59 25.81
CA THR A 36 19.52 18.20 26.23
C THR A 36 18.92 18.14 27.64
N ARG A 37 17.75 17.49 27.81
CA ARG A 37 17.47 16.65 29.01
C ARG A 37 16.28 15.70 28.86
N ARG A 38 16.45 14.49 29.40
CA ARG A 38 15.39 13.50 29.63
C ARG A 38 14.48 13.94 30.78
N SER A 39 13.20 13.60 30.71
CA SER A 39 12.34 13.49 31.90
C SER A 39 11.78 12.07 32.04
N LYS A 40 11.57 11.63 33.29
CA LYS A 40 10.97 10.36 33.71
C LYS A 40 10.04 10.67 34.90
N ARG A 41 9.12 9.72 35.19
CA ARG A 41 8.16 9.74 36.33
C ARG A 41 6.93 10.61 36.03
N LYS A 42 5.73 10.29 36.53
CA LYS A 42 5.25 9.08 37.26
C LYS A 42 3.75 8.92 36.93
N ARG A 43 3.24 7.70 36.72
CA ARG A 43 2.33 7.00 37.65
C ARG A 43 1.94 7.79 38.90
N ASP A 44 0.68 8.21 38.94
CA ASP A 44 -0.11 8.26 40.17
C ASP A 44 -1.25 7.25 40.05
N GLN A 45 -1.65 6.68 41.19
CA GLN A 45 -2.79 5.80 41.36
C GLN A 45 -3.66 6.45 42.43
N ASN A 46 -4.94 6.69 42.14
CA ASN A 46 -5.94 6.88 43.19
C ASN A 46 -7.00 5.80 42.99
N GLU A 47 -7.08 4.91 43.97
CA GLU A 47 -8.24 4.05 44.21
C GLU A 47 -9.06 4.74 45.30
N ASP A 48 -10.35 4.94 45.06
CA ASP A 48 -11.33 5.24 46.11
C ASP A 48 -12.51 4.29 45.94
N GLN A 49 -12.87 3.60 47.01
CA GLN A 49 -13.99 2.65 47.05
C GLN A 49 -15.21 3.33 47.70
N VAL A 50 -16.40 3.08 47.15
CA VAL A 50 -17.68 3.33 47.83
C VAL A 50 -18.61 2.16 47.52
N ASP A 51 -19.14 1.54 48.57
CA ASP A 51 -20.05 0.39 48.51
C ASP A 51 -21.54 0.79 48.62
N GLY A 52 -22.41 -0.07 48.06
CA GLY A 52 -23.87 -0.05 48.28
C GLY A 52 -24.68 0.98 47.47
N GLU A 53 -25.98 0.80 47.24
CA GLU A 53 -26.80 -0.43 47.38
C GLU A 53 -28.01 -0.40 46.40
N THR A 54 -28.64 -1.55 46.21
CA THR A 54 -29.86 -1.88 45.45
C THR A 54 -30.71 -0.78 44.76
N THR A 55 -31.16 -1.11 43.54
CA THR A 55 -32.62 -1.21 43.26
C THR A 55 -32.89 -2.19 42.11
N LYS A 56 -34.12 -2.74 42.02
CA LYS A 56 -34.50 -3.80 41.06
C LYS A 56 -35.58 -3.36 40.07
N ASN A 57 -35.76 -4.19 39.04
CA ASN A 57 -36.97 -4.41 38.21
C ASN A 57 -37.11 -3.62 36.89
N LYS A 58 -37.03 -4.35 35.75
CA LYS A 58 -38.26 -4.71 35.00
C LYS A 58 -38.09 -5.95 34.10
N THR A 59 -38.72 -7.03 34.55
CA THR A 59 -39.19 -8.25 33.87
C THR A 59 -38.98 -8.39 32.34
N ARG A 60 -38.29 -9.46 31.91
CA ARG A 60 -38.46 -10.06 30.56
C ARG A 60 -39.26 -11.36 30.68
N LYS A 61 -40.37 -11.47 29.95
CA LYS A 61 -41.30 -12.61 30.03
C LYS A 61 -40.74 -13.81 29.27
N VAL A 62 -40.63 -14.96 29.93
CA VAL A 62 -40.28 -16.26 29.33
C VAL A 62 -41.54 -17.13 29.31
N THR A 63 -41.93 -17.63 28.14
CA THR A 63 -42.91 -18.70 28.00
C THR A 63 -42.20 -20.00 27.63
N ARG A 64 -42.57 -21.07 28.34
CA ARG A 64 -41.87 -22.36 28.37
C ARG A 64 -42.79 -23.41 27.75
N SER A 65 -42.46 -23.89 26.55
CA SER A 65 -43.18 -25.02 25.96
C SER A 65 -42.94 -26.29 26.78
N THR A 66 -44.01 -27.04 27.02
CA THR A 66 -44.00 -28.28 27.82
C THR A 66 -43.38 -29.44 27.05
N ALA A 67 -42.77 -30.36 27.80
CA ALA A 67 -42.40 -31.68 27.30
C ALA A 67 -43.51 -32.67 27.64
N ASP A 68 -43.67 -33.71 26.82
CA ASP A 68 -44.51 -34.87 27.12
C ASP A 68 -43.72 -36.18 26.91
N LYS A 69 -44.14 -37.27 27.56
CA LYS A 69 -43.35 -38.52 27.68
C LYS A 69 -44.19 -39.80 27.56
N VAL A 70 -44.04 -40.52 26.45
CA VAL A 70 -44.18 -42.00 26.36
C VAL A 70 -43.17 -42.47 25.29
N ALA A 71 -42.08 -43.21 25.51
CA ALA A 71 -41.74 -44.36 26.36
C ALA A 71 -41.99 -45.75 25.74
N LYS A 72 -40.96 -46.30 25.05
CA LYS A 72 -40.50 -47.71 25.09
C LYS A 72 -39.27 -47.91 24.18
N GLY A 73 -38.60 -49.05 24.28
CA GLY A 73 -37.45 -49.44 23.45
C GLY A 73 -37.15 -50.95 23.55
N VAL A 74 -35.97 -51.36 23.07
CA VAL A 74 -35.45 -52.75 23.00
C VAL A 74 -36.05 -53.62 21.87
N GLY A 75 -35.19 -54.33 21.13
CA GLY A 75 -35.54 -55.42 20.21
C GLY A 75 -35.08 -55.21 18.76
N GLY A 76 -34.08 -55.98 18.30
CA GLY A 76 -33.57 -55.94 16.91
C GLY A 76 -34.11 -57.08 16.02
N VAL A 77 -33.22 -57.66 15.19
CA VAL A 77 -33.35 -58.89 14.37
C VAL A 77 -33.77 -58.72 12.88
N THR A 78 -32.78 -58.89 11.99
CA THR A 78 -32.86 -59.26 10.54
C THR A 78 -33.58 -58.29 9.56
N THR A 79 -33.25 -58.21 8.26
CA THR A 79 -33.05 -59.29 7.26
C THR A 79 -32.08 -58.92 6.12
N ARG A 80 -31.40 -59.94 5.54
CA ARG A 80 -30.58 -59.85 4.32
C ARG A 80 -31.40 -60.16 3.06
N GLN A 81 -31.05 -59.60 1.90
CA GLN A 81 -31.37 -60.05 0.53
C GLN A 81 -30.27 -59.49 -0.42
N PRO A 82 -30.00 -60.07 -1.62
CA PRO A 82 -28.80 -60.90 -1.72
C PRO A 82 -27.85 -60.61 -2.91
N SER A 83 -26.72 -61.32 -2.92
CA SER A 83 -25.72 -61.42 -4.00
C SER A 83 -25.93 -62.64 -4.90
N VAL A 84 -25.39 -62.61 -6.13
CA VAL A 84 -25.32 -63.76 -7.06
C VAL A 84 -23.91 -63.85 -7.67
N THR A 85 -23.40 -65.07 -7.93
CA THR A 85 -22.10 -65.41 -8.56
C THR A 85 -22.35 -66.17 -9.88
N ASP A 86 -21.42 -66.34 -10.84
CA ASP A 86 -20.06 -66.95 -10.89
C ASP A 86 -19.30 -66.37 -12.13
N LYS A 87 -17.99 -66.55 -12.44
CA LYS A 87 -16.77 -67.19 -11.84
C LYS A 87 -15.51 -66.58 -12.56
N PRO A 88 -14.26 -66.88 -12.17
CA PRO A 88 -13.04 -66.39 -12.83
C PRO A 88 -12.43 -67.39 -13.85
N THR A 89 -11.52 -66.90 -14.69
CA THR A 89 -10.45 -67.70 -15.32
C THR A 89 -9.22 -66.84 -15.62
N GLU A 90 -8.06 -67.46 -15.52
CA GLU A 90 -6.75 -67.01 -16.01
C GLU A 90 -6.56 -67.50 -17.49
N ASP A 91 -5.52 -67.22 -18.27
CA ASP A 91 -4.19 -66.60 -18.03
C ASP A 91 -3.61 -66.07 -19.39
N ALA A 92 -2.31 -65.76 -19.43
CA ALA A 92 -1.41 -65.70 -20.61
C ALA A 92 -1.18 -64.36 -21.35
N GLU A 93 -0.04 -64.33 -22.07
CA GLU A 93 0.70 -63.14 -22.52
C GLU A 93 0.46 -62.81 -24.02
N GLY A 94 0.76 -61.56 -24.45
CA GLY A 94 0.93 -61.29 -25.89
C GLY A 94 0.83 -59.85 -26.41
N GLU A 95 1.99 -59.22 -26.62
CA GLU A 95 2.30 -58.30 -27.73
C GLU A 95 1.69 -56.87 -27.81
N MET A 96 2.38 -56.01 -28.57
CA MET A 96 2.28 -54.55 -28.60
C MET A 96 1.26 -53.99 -29.59
N THR A 97 0.47 -53.00 -29.17
CA THR A 97 0.13 -51.81 -30.00
C THR A 97 -0.24 -50.62 -29.11
N GLY A 98 -0.12 -49.40 -29.64
CA GLY A 98 -0.68 -48.16 -29.09
C GLY A 98 -0.95 -47.17 -30.22
N PRO A 99 -1.25 -45.88 -29.94
CA PRO A 99 -1.49 -45.25 -28.65
C PRO A 99 -2.90 -44.62 -28.53
N THR A 100 -3.59 -44.80 -27.40
CA THR A 100 -4.99 -44.37 -27.27
C THR A 100 -5.18 -43.18 -26.32
N ARG A 101 -5.21 -41.98 -26.93
CA ARG A 101 -6.14 -40.87 -26.61
C ARG A 101 -6.43 -40.59 -25.12
N GLY A 102 -5.62 -39.68 -24.56
CA GLY A 102 -5.65 -39.16 -23.19
C GLY A 102 -7.00 -39.04 -22.48
N GLU A 103 -7.07 -39.68 -21.31
CA GLU A 103 -7.94 -39.30 -20.21
C GLU A 103 -7.22 -38.27 -19.33
N ASN A 104 -7.52 -36.99 -19.52
CA ASN A 104 -7.07 -35.94 -18.63
C ASN A 104 -7.81 -36.07 -17.29
N ASN A 105 -7.20 -36.71 -16.30
CA ASN A 105 -7.65 -36.63 -14.91
C ASN A 105 -7.50 -35.18 -14.42
N VAL A 106 -8.58 -34.40 -14.53
CA VAL A 106 -8.68 -33.02 -14.02
C VAL A 106 -8.80 -33.06 -12.50
N ILE A 107 -7.67 -33.32 -11.84
CA ILE A 107 -7.49 -32.99 -10.43
C ILE A 107 -7.55 -31.46 -10.32
N SER A 108 -8.43 -30.93 -9.46
CA SER A 108 -8.54 -29.49 -9.28
C SER A 108 -7.20 -28.89 -8.84
N ALA A 109 -6.78 -27.80 -9.50
CA ALA A 109 -5.51 -27.14 -9.22
C ALA A 109 -5.39 -26.62 -7.77
N ASP A 110 -6.52 -26.43 -7.09
CA ASP A 110 -6.57 -26.03 -5.69
C ASP A 110 -5.99 -27.09 -4.72
N GLU A 111 -6.14 -28.38 -5.03
CA GLU A 111 -5.72 -29.48 -4.13
C GLU A 111 -4.23 -29.85 -4.24
N GLN A 112 -3.53 -29.46 -5.32
CA GLN A 112 -2.10 -29.75 -5.45
C GLN A 112 -1.30 -29.10 -4.30
N GLU A 113 -0.59 -29.91 -3.54
CA GLU A 113 0.28 -29.43 -2.46
C GLU A 113 1.54 -28.77 -3.02
N LEU A 114 2.00 -27.69 -2.37
CA LEU A 114 3.28 -27.06 -2.66
C LEU A 114 4.42 -28.10 -2.57
N SER A 115 5.28 -28.13 -3.59
CA SER A 115 6.48 -28.98 -3.59
C SER A 115 7.44 -28.56 -2.47
N LEU A 116 8.44 -29.39 -2.16
CA LEU A 116 9.43 -29.02 -1.13
C LEU A 116 10.28 -27.79 -1.54
N ALA A 117 10.43 -27.53 -2.84
CA ALA A 117 11.08 -26.32 -3.36
C ALA A 117 10.17 -25.09 -3.24
N ASP A 118 8.94 -25.17 -3.75
CA ASP A 118 7.94 -24.09 -3.63
C ASP A 118 7.69 -23.72 -2.16
N LEU A 119 7.64 -24.71 -1.27
CA LEU A 119 7.49 -24.49 0.17
C LEU A 119 8.75 -23.91 0.83
N ALA A 120 9.92 -24.11 0.23
CA ALA A 120 11.16 -23.48 0.70
C ALA A 120 11.21 -21.98 0.38
N GLU A 121 10.59 -21.55 -0.72
CA GLU A 121 10.42 -20.16 -1.14
C GLU A 121 9.20 -19.48 -0.48
N ALA A 122 8.08 -20.20 -0.36
CA ALA A 122 6.81 -19.65 0.13
C ALA A 122 6.86 -19.17 1.59
N VAL A 123 7.67 -19.79 2.46
CA VAL A 123 7.78 -19.38 3.86
C VAL A 123 8.52 -18.03 4.02
N PRO A 124 9.70 -17.82 3.41
CA PRO A 124 10.29 -16.48 3.26
C PRO A 124 9.37 -15.47 2.58
N ALA A 125 8.71 -15.84 1.48
CA ALA A 125 7.77 -14.97 0.77
C ALA A 125 6.63 -14.50 1.68
N LEU A 126 6.12 -15.37 2.56
CA LEU A 126 5.10 -15.03 3.56
C LEU A 126 5.60 -14.04 4.62
N GLU A 127 6.85 -14.16 5.07
CA GLU A 127 7.46 -13.18 5.96
C GLU A 127 7.63 -11.80 5.27
N ILE A 128 8.07 -11.80 4.02
CA ILE A 128 8.22 -10.59 3.20
C ILE A 128 6.86 -9.93 2.95
N MET A 129 5.82 -10.70 2.60
CA MET A 129 4.44 -10.23 2.45
C MET A 129 3.92 -9.58 3.74
N TYR A 130 4.15 -10.19 4.91
CA TYR A 130 3.78 -9.58 6.19
C TYR A 130 4.63 -8.37 6.57
N ALA A 131 5.91 -8.30 6.18
CA ALA A 131 6.74 -7.12 6.35
C ALA A 131 6.20 -5.94 5.51
N ARG A 132 5.87 -6.19 4.24
CA ARG A 132 5.24 -5.21 3.33
C ARG A 132 3.89 -4.74 3.87
N LEU A 133 3.04 -5.64 4.38
CA LEU A 133 1.77 -5.31 5.04
C LEU A 133 1.96 -4.44 6.30
N ARG A 134 2.97 -4.73 7.14
CA ARG A 134 3.27 -3.94 8.35
C ARG A 134 3.84 -2.56 8.05
N ALA A 135 4.61 -2.42 6.96
CA ALA A 135 5.11 -1.13 6.48
C ALA A 135 4.00 -0.27 5.82
N GLY A 136 2.86 -0.88 5.46
CA GLY A 136 1.82 -0.27 4.64
C GLY A 136 0.97 0.81 5.31
N LYS A 137 0.46 0.58 6.53
CA LYS A 137 -0.32 1.57 7.34
C LYS A 137 -0.65 1.06 8.75
N ARG A 138 -1.28 1.95 9.53
CA ARG A 138 -1.70 1.85 10.95
C ARG A 138 -2.27 0.47 11.37
N GLN A 139 -1.84 0.03 12.56
CA GLN A 139 -2.46 -0.96 13.47
C GLN A 139 -3.51 -1.90 12.85
N LEU A 140 -3.10 -3.15 12.58
CA LEU A 140 -4.00 -4.28 12.32
C LEU A 140 -5.15 -4.28 13.33
N GLY A 141 -6.39 -4.38 12.83
CA GLY A 141 -7.60 -4.13 13.61
C GLY A 141 -7.65 -4.91 14.93
N LYS A 142 -8.14 -4.26 15.99
CA LYS A 142 -8.29 -4.88 17.32
C LYS A 142 -9.06 -6.20 17.20
N ARG A 143 -8.59 -7.26 17.86
CA ARG A 143 -9.26 -8.59 17.92
C ARG A 143 -10.76 -8.39 18.15
N ARG A 144 -11.61 -8.95 17.28
CA ARG A 144 -13.04 -9.12 17.61
C ARG A 144 -13.10 -10.06 18.82
N SER A 145 -13.78 -9.66 19.88
CA SER A 145 -13.73 -10.30 21.22
C SER A 145 -14.37 -11.69 21.31
N GLY A 146 -14.79 -12.29 20.19
CA GLY A 146 -15.38 -13.63 20.13
C GLY A 146 -14.47 -14.74 19.56
N ASP A 147 -13.39 -14.41 18.85
CA ASP A 147 -12.50 -15.41 18.25
C ASP A 147 -11.35 -15.79 19.21
N ARG A 148 -11.44 -17.00 19.77
CA ARG A 148 -10.42 -17.58 20.65
C ARG A 148 -9.29 -18.31 19.91
N PHE A 149 -9.49 -18.69 18.64
CA PHE A 149 -8.53 -19.49 17.87
C PHE A 149 -7.94 -18.69 16.68
N HIS A 150 -7.88 -17.36 16.84
CA HIS A 150 -7.27 -16.44 15.89
C HIS A 150 -5.73 -16.54 15.87
N LEU A 151 -5.16 -17.19 14.84
CA LEU A 151 -3.72 -17.10 14.55
C LEU A 151 -3.34 -15.68 14.12
N SER A 152 -2.47 -15.01 14.88
CA SER A 152 -1.89 -13.74 14.44
C SER A 152 -0.87 -13.97 13.31
N PRO A 153 -0.53 -12.95 12.49
CA PRO A 153 0.50 -13.09 11.44
C PRO A 153 1.84 -13.68 11.91
N ALA A 154 2.26 -13.39 13.15
CA ALA A 154 3.46 -13.98 13.72
C ALA A 154 3.30 -15.49 14.01
N LEU A 155 2.10 -15.92 14.44
CA LEU A 155 1.79 -17.34 14.66
C LEU A 155 1.58 -18.09 13.34
N GLN A 156 1.04 -17.43 12.31
CA GLN A 156 0.93 -18.00 10.96
C GLN A 156 2.33 -18.29 10.38
N VAL A 157 3.30 -17.38 10.53
CA VAL A 157 4.71 -17.62 10.19
C VAL A 157 5.33 -18.75 11.01
N VAL A 158 5.13 -18.79 12.33
CA VAL A 158 5.63 -19.91 13.17
C VAL A 158 5.03 -21.25 12.73
N LEU A 159 3.74 -21.29 12.36
CA LEU A 159 3.10 -22.49 11.85
C LEU A 159 3.65 -22.89 10.47
N ALA A 160 3.93 -21.91 9.59
CA ALA A 160 4.58 -22.12 8.29
C ALA A 160 5.94 -22.80 8.41
N HIS A 161 6.80 -22.33 9.33
CA HIS A 161 8.10 -22.96 9.61
C HIS A 161 7.95 -24.38 10.18
N ARG A 162 6.94 -24.62 11.04
CA ARG A 162 6.67 -25.97 11.57
C ARG A 162 6.15 -26.92 10.50
N TYR A 163 5.29 -26.44 9.60
CA TYR A 163 4.78 -27.18 8.45
C TYR A 163 5.90 -27.54 7.46
N ARG A 164 6.76 -26.57 7.09
CA ARG A 164 7.97 -26.81 6.29
C ARG A 164 8.91 -27.82 6.94
N ALA A 165 9.18 -27.70 8.24
CA ALA A 165 10.04 -28.64 8.96
C ALA A 165 9.47 -30.07 9.00
N ALA A 166 8.15 -30.22 9.12
CA ALA A 166 7.48 -31.52 9.07
C ALA A 166 7.52 -32.13 7.66
N ARG A 167 7.20 -31.34 6.62
CA ARG A 167 7.30 -31.72 5.20
C ARG A 167 8.71 -32.17 4.82
N ASN A 168 9.74 -31.42 5.22
CA ASN A 168 11.15 -31.78 5.00
C ASN A 168 11.58 -33.05 5.75
N ALA A 169 10.88 -33.42 6.83
CA ALA A 169 11.10 -34.67 7.56
C ALA A 169 10.19 -35.82 7.09
N HIS A 170 9.46 -35.63 5.98
CA HIS A 170 8.43 -36.53 5.43
C HIS A 170 7.39 -36.99 6.46
N LYS A 171 6.95 -36.06 7.32
CA LYS A 171 6.02 -36.31 8.44
C LYS A 171 4.91 -35.26 8.49
N GLY A 172 3.77 -35.64 9.08
CA GLY A 172 2.72 -34.68 9.45
C GLY A 172 3.18 -33.76 10.59
N VAL A 173 2.52 -32.60 10.73
CA VAL A 173 2.78 -31.68 11.85
C VAL A 173 2.19 -32.27 13.13
N ASP A 174 3.00 -32.35 14.19
CA ASP A 174 2.57 -32.73 15.54
C ASP A 174 1.78 -31.60 16.20
N TYR A 175 0.52 -31.46 15.79
CA TYR A 175 -0.43 -30.46 16.27
C TYR A 175 -0.68 -30.56 17.78
N GLN A 176 -0.67 -31.78 18.33
CA GLN A 176 -0.93 -32.02 19.75
C GLN A 176 0.19 -31.43 20.60
N ARG A 177 1.46 -31.74 20.30
CA ARG A 177 2.61 -31.11 20.94
C ARG A 177 2.67 -29.62 20.64
N LEU A 178 2.40 -29.18 19.40
CA LEU A 178 2.49 -27.78 19.01
C LEU A 178 1.52 -26.89 19.82
N SER A 179 0.29 -27.37 20.06
CA SER A 179 -0.72 -26.69 20.88
C SER A 179 -0.28 -26.43 22.34
N THR A 180 0.67 -27.22 22.86
CA THR A 180 1.21 -27.02 24.22
C THR A 180 2.32 -25.98 24.30
N THR A 181 2.87 -25.54 23.16
CA THR A 181 4.01 -24.61 23.13
C THR A 181 3.60 -23.17 23.47
N LYS A 182 4.54 -22.38 23.99
CA LYS A 182 4.30 -20.97 24.41
C LYS A 182 3.68 -20.08 23.33
N ASN A 183 3.85 -20.43 22.05
CA ASN A 183 3.36 -19.66 20.92
C ASN A 183 1.86 -19.92 20.64
N PHE A 184 1.31 -21.08 21.03
CA PHE A 184 -0.07 -21.49 20.72
C PHE A 184 -0.89 -21.79 21.98
N GLN A 185 -0.64 -21.08 23.10
CA GLN A 185 -1.38 -21.30 24.35
C GLN A 185 -2.90 -21.13 24.21
N ASP A 186 -3.35 -20.22 23.32
CA ASP A 186 -4.77 -20.04 22.94
C ASP A 186 -5.42 -21.36 22.44
N PHE A 187 -4.63 -22.34 21.96
CA PHE A 187 -5.05 -23.64 21.44
C PHE A 187 -4.78 -24.81 22.40
N LYS A 188 -4.33 -24.57 23.64
CA LYS A 188 -3.92 -25.64 24.56
C LYS A 188 -5.10 -26.58 24.87
N GLY A 189 -4.98 -27.86 24.48
CA GLY A 189 -6.06 -28.86 24.58
C GLY A 189 -6.99 -28.93 23.37
N HIS A 190 -6.83 -28.01 22.41
CA HIS A 190 -7.62 -27.87 21.19
C HIS A 190 -6.73 -28.07 19.95
N ALA A 191 -6.01 -29.19 19.89
CA ALA A 191 -5.07 -29.50 18.82
C ALA A 191 -5.73 -29.60 17.43
N GLU A 192 -6.98 -30.04 17.37
CA GLU A 192 -7.77 -30.14 16.14
C GLU A 192 -8.13 -28.75 15.56
N GLU A 193 -8.39 -27.75 16.40
CA GLU A 193 -8.58 -26.34 15.97
C GLU A 193 -7.31 -25.78 15.34
N LEU A 194 -6.13 -26.22 15.81
CA LEU A 194 -4.84 -25.83 15.20
C LEU A 194 -4.57 -26.59 13.89
N ARG A 195 -5.06 -27.82 13.75
CA ARG A 195 -5.03 -28.59 12.48
C ARG A 195 -5.99 -28.00 11.45
N ALA A 196 -7.17 -27.53 11.86
CA ALA A 196 -8.12 -26.84 11.00
C ALA A 196 -7.58 -25.54 10.37
N LYS A 197 -6.45 -25.01 10.88
CA LYS A 197 -5.71 -23.89 10.28
C LYS A 197 -4.64 -24.28 9.27
N GLU A 198 -4.40 -25.58 9.03
CA GLU A 198 -3.48 -26.05 7.98
C GLU A 198 -3.96 -25.67 6.56
N PRO A 199 -5.24 -25.82 6.16
CA PRO A 199 -5.70 -25.42 4.83
C PRO A 199 -5.60 -23.89 4.60
N GLU A 200 -6.00 -23.08 5.60
CA GLU A 200 -5.83 -21.62 5.57
C GLU A 200 -4.35 -21.24 5.34
N LEU A 201 -3.42 -21.95 5.99
CA LEU A 201 -1.99 -21.77 5.81
C LEU A 201 -1.50 -22.22 4.41
N LYS A 202 -2.00 -23.33 3.84
CA LYS A 202 -1.64 -23.77 2.48
C LYS A 202 -2.04 -22.73 1.43
N VAL A 203 -3.27 -22.20 1.51
CA VAL A 203 -3.75 -21.12 0.61
C VAL A 203 -2.91 -19.86 0.77
N LEU A 204 -2.63 -19.46 2.01
CA LEU A 204 -1.80 -18.30 2.35
C LEU A 204 -0.37 -18.42 1.79
N LEU A 205 0.24 -19.61 1.84
CA LEU A 205 1.56 -19.90 1.27
C LEU A 205 1.54 -19.91 -0.27
N LYS A 206 0.54 -20.53 -0.90
CA LYS A 206 0.33 -20.46 -2.36
C LYS A 206 0.26 -19.00 -2.82
N LYS A 207 -0.54 -18.17 -2.13
CA LYS A 207 -0.67 -16.74 -2.44
C LYS A 207 0.63 -15.97 -2.26
N ALA A 208 1.31 -16.12 -1.12
CA ALA A 208 2.54 -15.38 -0.85
C ALA A 208 3.65 -15.71 -1.87
N LEU A 209 3.75 -16.98 -2.29
CA LEU A 209 4.68 -17.41 -3.33
C LEU A 209 4.34 -16.82 -4.71
N ALA A 210 3.07 -16.83 -5.10
CA ALA A 210 2.64 -16.22 -6.36
C ALA A 210 2.93 -14.71 -6.38
N GLU A 211 2.55 -13.99 -5.33
CA GLU A 211 2.78 -12.54 -5.19
C GLU A 211 4.28 -12.20 -5.20
N GLN A 212 5.14 -13.03 -4.60
CA GLN A 212 6.58 -12.84 -4.64
C GLN A 212 7.16 -13.17 -6.02
N ARG A 213 6.70 -14.23 -6.70
CA ARG A 213 7.11 -14.55 -8.07
C ARG A 213 6.68 -13.48 -9.08
N GLU A 214 5.55 -12.79 -8.89
CA GLU A 214 5.17 -11.64 -9.73
C GLU A 214 6.09 -10.42 -9.53
N ILE A 215 6.60 -10.22 -8.32
CA ILE A 215 7.60 -9.18 -8.01
C ILE A 215 8.96 -9.55 -8.62
N ASP A 216 9.44 -10.78 -8.37
CA ASP A 216 10.77 -11.25 -8.78
C ASP A 216 10.86 -11.45 -10.31
N ALA A 217 9.75 -11.72 -10.98
CA ALA A 217 9.67 -11.76 -12.45
C ALA A 217 9.81 -10.37 -13.11
N CYS A 218 9.84 -9.28 -12.32
CA CYS A 218 9.97 -7.90 -12.81
C CYS A 218 9.05 -7.61 -14.01
N LYS A 219 7.75 -7.98 -13.90
CA LYS A 219 6.72 -7.50 -14.83
C LYS A 219 6.91 -5.98 -14.96
N PRO A 220 7.12 -5.43 -16.17
CA PRO A 220 7.17 -4.00 -16.34
C PRO A 220 5.92 -3.39 -15.72
N MET A 221 6.07 -2.29 -14.97
CA MET A 221 4.90 -1.46 -14.70
C MET A 221 4.33 -1.07 -16.07
N LYS A 222 3.03 -1.30 -16.27
CA LYS A 222 2.30 -0.74 -17.41
C LYS A 222 2.73 0.72 -17.56
N ASN A 223 3.07 1.13 -18.78
CA ASN A 223 3.37 2.55 -19.02
C ASN A 223 2.13 3.38 -18.70
N ILE A 224 2.33 4.69 -18.54
CA ILE A 224 1.24 5.61 -18.19
C ILE A 224 0.15 5.54 -19.28
N GLU A 225 0.53 5.34 -20.55
CA GLU A 225 -0.40 5.19 -21.67
C GLU A 225 -1.29 3.93 -21.60
N ASP A 226 -0.74 2.74 -21.26
CA ASP A 226 -1.55 1.52 -21.03
C ASP A 226 -2.59 1.72 -19.91
N LEU A 227 -2.22 2.46 -18.86
CA LEU A 227 -3.08 2.74 -17.71
C LEU A 227 -4.15 3.80 -18.04
N GLU A 228 -3.79 4.85 -18.77
CA GLU A 228 -4.74 5.86 -19.25
C GLU A 228 -5.77 5.24 -20.22
N GLU A 229 -5.36 4.31 -21.09
CA GLU A 229 -6.27 3.58 -21.98
C GLU A 229 -7.17 2.59 -21.19
N GLU A 230 -6.66 1.96 -20.13
CA GLU A 230 -7.45 1.10 -19.25
C GLU A 230 -8.49 1.89 -18.43
N VAL A 231 -8.12 3.07 -17.91
CA VAL A 231 -9.06 4.00 -17.26
C VAL A 231 -10.13 4.49 -18.25
N ALA A 232 -9.74 4.93 -19.45
CA ALA A 232 -10.68 5.41 -20.46
C ALA A 232 -11.72 4.33 -20.87
N ARG A 233 -11.32 3.06 -20.95
CA ARG A 233 -12.25 1.93 -21.17
C ARG A 233 -13.22 1.73 -19.99
N LEU A 234 -12.74 1.87 -18.76
CA LEU A 234 -13.56 1.71 -17.55
C LEU A 234 -14.56 2.86 -17.38
N ASP A 235 -14.18 4.10 -17.72
CA ASP A 235 -15.07 5.26 -17.71
C ASP A 235 -16.22 5.11 -18.72
N VAL A 236 -15.93 4.65 -19.94
CA VAL A 236 -16.97 4.34 -20.95
C VAL A 236 -17.91 3.23 -20.46
N GLN A 237 -17.37 2.16 -19.86
CA GLN A 237 -18.21 1.10 -19.30
C GLN A 237 -19.09 1.60 -18.14
N HIS A 238 -18.58 2.52 -17.33
CA HIS A 238 -19.34 3.16 -16.26
C HIS A 238 -20.48 4.03 -16.79
N GLU A 239 -20.26 4.83 -17.84
CA GLU A 239 -21.33 5.60 -18.48
C GLU A 239 -22.42 4.71 -19.08
N GLU A 240 -22.05 3.61 -19.74
CA GLU A 240 -23.02 2.62 -20.23
C GLU A 240 -23.85 2.02 -19.09
N ASP A 241 -23.22 1.62 -17.99
CA ASP A 241 -23.92 0.95 -16.89
C ASP A 241 -24.80 1.94 -16.11
N VAL A 242 -24.39 3.20 -15.98
CA VAL A 242 -25.24 4.29 -15.49
C VAL A 242 -26.44 4.52 -16.42
N ALA A 243 -26.28 4.40 -17.74
CA ALA A 243 -27.40 4.49 -18.68
C ALA A 243 -28.36 3.29 -18.56
N LYS A 244 -27.84 2.06 -18.44
CA LYS A 244 -28.64 0.83 -18.21
C LYS A 244 -29.45 0.94 -16.91
N CYS A 245 -28.83 1.41 -15.81
CA CYS A 245 -29.53 1.62 -14.54
C CYS A 245 -30.68 2.64 -14.65
N LYS A 246 -30.47 3.77 -15.34
CA LYS A 246 -31.52 4.79 -15.56
C LYS A 246 -32.70 4.25 -16.38
N GLN A 247 -32.44 3.41 -17.38
CA GLN A 247 -33.52 2.77 -18.14
C GLN A 247 -34.33 1.80 -17.27
N LEU A 248 -33.66 0.95 -16.49
CA LEU A 248 -34.32 0.01 -15.58
C LEU A 248 -35.17 0.72 -14.51
N GLU A 249 -34.74 1.89 -14.03
CA GLU A 249 -35.50 2.70 -13.07
C GLU A 249 -36.82 3.22 -13.68
N VAL A 250 -36.80 3.68 -14.93
CA VAL A 250 -38.01 4.06 -15.69
C VAL A 250 -38.91 2.87 -16.01
N ASP A 251 -38.33 1.72 -16.37
CA ASP A 251 -39.08 0.49 -16.67
C ASP A 251 -39.80 -0.04 -15.41
N ILE A 252 -39.18 0.08 -14.23
CA ILE A 252 -39.79 -0.24 -12.93
C ILE A 252 -40.93 0.72 -12.61
N GLU A 253 -40.72 2.03 -12.75
CA GLU A 253 -41.75 3.05 -12.45
C GLU A 253 -43.02 2.83 -13.29
N GLN A 254 -42.88 2.60 -14.60
CA GLN A 254 -44.01 2.25 -15.48
C GLN A 254 -44.69 0.93 -15.09
N GLN A 255 -43.93 -0.07 -14.64
CA GLN A 255 -44.48 -1.35 -14.20
C GLN A 255 -45.24 -1.22 -12.87
N GLU A 256 -44.80 -0.37 -11.96
CA GLU A 256 -45.51 -0.03 -10.72
C GLU A 256 -46.82 0.74 -10.99
N GLU A 257 -46.82 1.70 -11.93
CA GLU A 257 -48.06 2.36 -12.37
C GLU A 257 -49.09 1.37 -12.94
N GLN A 258 -48.68 0.46 -13.82
CA GLN A 258 -49.57 -0.57 -14.38
C GLN A 258 -50.12 -1.52 -13.31
N ASN A 259 -49.28 -1.90 -12.33
CA ASN A 259 -49.71 -2.72 -11.20
C ASN A 259 -50.71 -1.97 -10.31
N SER A 260 -50.46 -0.70 -10.01
CA SER A 260 -51.36 0.18 -9.24
C SER A 260 -52.73 0.32 -9.91
N LEU A 261 -52.77 0.60 -11.22
CA LEU A 261 -54.00 0.67 -12.02
C LEU A 261 -54.79 -0.65 -12.00
N THR A 262 -54.09 -1.78 -12.04
CA THR A 262 -54.69 -3.12 -11.99
C THR A 262 -55.27 -3.42 -10.61
N ILE A 263 -54.60 -3.01 -9.53
CA ILE A 263 -55.08 -3.12 -8.15
C ILE A 263 -56.33 -2.26 -7.93
N SER A 264 -56.40 -1.04 -8.48
CA SER A 264 -57.62 -0.19 -8.37
C SER A 264 -58.84 -0.86 -9.00
N LYS A 265 -58.70 -1.36 -10.23
CA LYS A 265 -59.79 -2.05 -10.94
C LYS A 265 -60.28 -3.30 -10.20
N LEU A 266 -59.37 -4.06 -9.58
CA LEU A 266 -59.74 -5.20 -8.74
C LEU A 266 -60.47 -4.76 -7.47
N LYS A 267 -60.02 -3.68 -6.81
CA LYS A 267 -60.66 -3.12 -5.62
C LYS A 267 -62.09 -2.64 -5.91
N GLU A 268 -62.28 -1.89 -6.99
CA GLU A 268 -63.61 -1.45 -7.47
C GLU A 268 -64.53 -2.65 -7.76
N SER A 269 -64.01 -3.71 -8.40
CA SER A 269 -64.76 -4.93 -8.66
C SER A 269 -65.20 -5.65 -7.37
N TYR A 270 -64.32 -5.74 -6.37
CA TYR A 270 -64.66 -6.34 -5.08
C TYR A 270 -65.63 -5.49 -4.25
N GLU A 271 -65.53 -4.15 -4.30
CA GLU A 271 -66.48 -3.26 -3.60
C GLU A 271 -67.91 -3.41 -4.16
N VAL A 272 -68.06 -3.55 -5.48
CA VAL A 272 -69.36 -3.84 -6.12
C VAL A 272 -69.89 -5.22 -5.70
N GLU A 273 -69.03 -6.25 -5.62
CA GLU A 273 -69.45 -7.61 -5.26
C GLU A 273 -69.82 -7.74 -3.76
N ILE A 274 -69.09 -7.05 -2.88
CA ILE A 274 -69.45 -6.91 -1.45
C ILE A 274 -70.81 -6.22 -1.31
N GLY A 275 -71.08 -5.17 -2.09
CA GLY A 275 -72.37 -4.48 -2.09
C GLY A 275 -73.54 -5.39 -2.47
N LYS A 276 -73.37 -6.24 -3.49
CA LYS A 276 -74.38 -7.26 -3.88
C LYS A 276 -74.65 -8.23 -2.73
N LEU A 277 -73.61 -8.86 -2.18
CA LEU A 277 -73.73 -9.83 -1.09
C LEU A 277 -74.37 -9.23 0.17
N GLN A 278 -74.12 -7.94 0.47
CA GLN A 278 -74.80 -7.22 1.55
C GLN A 278 -76.30 -7.02 1.25
N SER A 279 -76.68 -6.73 0.00
CA SER A 279 -78.10 -6.60 -0.38
C SER A 279 -78.86 -7.93 -0.29
N GLU A 280 -78.25 -9.01 -0.77
CA GLU A 280 -78.80 -10.38 -0.68
C GLU A 280 -78.96 -10.83 0.77
N LEU A 281 -77.96 -10.57 1.63
CA LEU A 281 -78.01 -10.86 3.07
C LEU A 281 -79.15 -10.11 3.77
N ASN A 282 -79.39 -8.85 3.41
CA ASN A 282 -80.50 -8.07 3.96
C ASN A 282 -81.86 -8.60 3.49
N GLU A 283 -81.98 -9.04 2.24
CA GLU A 283 -83.21 -9.65 1.71
C GLU A 283 -83.52 -10.99 2.39
N VAL A 284 -82.52 -11.87 2.53
CA VAL A 284 -82.65 -13.14 3.26
C VAL A 284 -83.04 -12.92 4.72
N LYS A 285 -82.47 -11.89 5.37
CA LYS A 285 -82.82 -11.51 6.74
C LYS A 285 -84.27 -11.01 6.86
N ALA A 286 -84.71 -10.14 5.95
CA ALA A 286 -86.10 -9.68 5.93
C ALA A 286 -87.10 -10.85 5.70
N LYS A 287 -86.76 -11.80 4.82
CA LYS A 287 -87.53 -13.03 4.61
C LYS A 287 -87.58 -13.91 5.87
N TYR A 288 -86.47 -14.04 6.60
CA TYR A 288 -86.40 -14.78 7.87
C TYR A 288 -87.26 -14.13 8.96
N ASP A 289 -87.15 -12.81 9.15
CA ASP A 289 -87.93 -12.10 10.17
C ASP A 289 -89.44 -12.13 9.84
N ALA A 290 -89.84 -12.06 8.57
CA ALA A 290 -91.24 -12.26 8.15
C ALA A 290 -91.74 -13.70 8.39
N LEU A 291 -90.93 -14.73 8.10
CA LEU A 291 -91.28 -16.13 8.37
C LEU A 291 -91.46 -16.38 9.88
N LYS A 292 -90.64 -15.73 10.70
CA LYS A 292 -90.66 -15.80 12.16
C LYS A 292 -91.91 -15.17 12.77
N GLU A 293 -92.37 -14.03 12.24
CA GLU A 293 -93.67 -13.43 12.60
C GLU A 293 -94.82 -14.42 12.32
N VAL A 294 -94.85 -15.03 11.12
CA VAL A 294 -95.86 -16.02 10.73
C VAL A 294 -95.85 -17.24 11.66
N MET A 295 -94.66 -17.75 12.02
CA MET A 295 -94.51 -18.84 12.99
C MET A 295 -95.06 -18.52 14.39
N THR A 296 -95.20 -17.25 14.76
CA THR A 296 -95.80 -16.84 16.04
C THR A 296 -97.31 -16.57 15.97
N GLY A 297 -97.92 -16.61 14.78
CA GLY A 297 -99.26 -16.07 14.53
C GLY A 297 -100.44 -17.05 14.46
N CYS A 298 -100.22 -18.36 14.25
CA CYS A 298 -101.32 -19.31 14.01
C CYS A 298 -101.03 -20.74 14.50
N GLY A 299 -102.08 -21.52 14.72
CA GLY A 299 -101.99 -22.97 14.94
C GLY A 299 -103.36 -23.65 14.96
N LYS A 300 -103.49 -24.78 14.24
CA LYS A 300 -104.63 -25.72 14.34
C LYS A 300 -104.42 -27.08 13.63
N SER A 301 -103.37 -27.81 14.03
CA SER A 301 -103.40 -29.28 14.27
C SER A 301 -104.11 -30.21 13.25
N ALA A 302 -104.13 -29.91 11.96
CA ALA A 302 -104.57 -30.80 10.89
C ALA A 302 -103.57 -30.89 9.71
N GLU A 303 -102.52 -30.08 9.76
CA GLU A 303 -101.66 -29.72 8.62
C GLU A 303 -100.25 -30.36 8.71
N LEU A 304 -100.00 -31.12 9.78
CA LEU A 304 -98.72 -31.77 10.12
C LEU A 304 -98.12 -32.63 9.00
N GLY A 305 -98.94 -33.18 8.10
CA GLY A 305 -98.46 -33.93 6.92
C GLY A 305 -97.88 -33.04 5.80
N GLY A 306 -98.37 -31.80 5.68
CA GLY A 306 -97.79 -30.77 4.83
C GLY A 306 -96.55 -30.16 5.49
N GLU A 307 -96.69 -29.70 6.74
CA GLU A 307 -95.61 -29.09 7.53
C GLU A 307 -94.36 -29.98 7.61
N VAL A 308 -94.51 -31.30 7.84
CA VAL A 308 -93.36 -32.22 7.90
C VAL A 308 -92.64 -32.36 6.56
N ASN A 309 -93.35 -32.29 5.43
CA ASN A 309 -92.71 -32.29 4.11
C ASN A 309 -92.06 -30.93 3.82
N GLU A 310 -92.71 -29.81 4.15
CA GLU A 310 -92.14 -28.47 3.98
C GLU A 310 -90.88 -28.26 4.85
N VAL A 311 -90.87 -28.76 6.08
CA VAL A 311 -89.70 -28.78 6.96
C VAL A 311 -88.60 -29.69 6.41
N LYS A 312 -88.95 -30.85 5.86
CA LYS A 312 -88.00 -31.78 5.22
C LYS A 312 -87.35 -31.17 3.98
N ASP A 313 -88.11 -30.46 3.16
CA ASP A 313 -87.60 -29.76 1.97
C ASP A 313 -86.70 -28.57 2.38
N LYS A 314 -87.08 -27.80 3.41
CA LYS A 314 -86.22 -26.76 4.02
C LYS A 314 -84.93 -27.34 4.60
N VAL A 315 -84.97 -28.51 5.23
CA VAL A 315 -83.76 -29.22 5.72
C VAL A 315 -82.88 -29.65 4.55
N ALA A 316 -83.46 -30.19 3.46
CA ALA A 316 -82.70 -30.55 2.26
C ALA A 316 -82.06 -29.33 1.57
N GLU A 317 -82.76 -28.19 1.51
CA GLU A 317 -82.23 -26.93 1.00
C GLU A 317 -81.08 -26.39 1.87
N LEU A 318 -81.23 -26.44 3.20
CA LEU A 318 -80.17 -26.04 4.14
C LEU A 318 -78.96 -26.98 4.08
N GLU A 319 -79.15 -28.28 3.90
CA GLU A 319 -78.06 -29.22 3.64
C GLU A 319 -77.31 -28.90 2.34
N GLN A 320 -78.03 -28.55 1.25
CA GLN A 320 -77.38 -28.13 0.00
C GLN A 320 -76.60 -26.82 0.16
N LYS A 321 -77.17 -25.82 0.83
CA LYS A 321 -76.50 -24.54 1.13
C LYS A 321 -75.26 -24.75 2.01
N MET A 322 -75.35 -25.63 3.02
CA MET A 322 -74.21 -25.99 3.87
C MET A 322 -73.09 -26.66 3.06
N LYS A 323 -73.43 -27.63 2.19
CA LYS A 323 -72.46 -28.28 1.29
C LYS A 323 -71.80 -27.26 0.36
N ALA A 324 -72.57 -26.36 -0.25
CA ALA A 324 -72.05 -25.29 -1.11
C ALA A 324 -71.08 -24.34 -0.36
N GLU A 325 -71.44 -23.88 0.84
CA GLU A 325 -70.55 -22.99 1.61
C GLU A 325 -69.30 -23.73 2.12
N THR A 326 -69.35 -25.04 2.43
CA THR A 326 -68.13 -25.80 2.74
C THR A 326 -67.18 -25.92 1.55
N THR A 327 -67.69 -26.05 0.32
CA THR A 327 -66.88 -25.96 -0.91
C THR A 327 -66.26 -24.57 -1.03
N ARG A 328 -67.05 -23.51 -0.87
CA ARG A 328 -66.60 -22.11 -0.96
C ARG A 328 -65.51 -21.78 0.08
N GLN A 329 -65.66 -22.26 1.31
CA GLN A 329 -64.63 -22.13 2.35
C GLN A 329 -63.34 -22.89 1.98
N THR A 330 -63.46 -24.07 1.38
CA THR A 330 -62.31 -24.86 0.90
C THR A 330 -61.55 -24.12 -0.22
N GLU A 331 -62.28 -23.47 -1.14
CA GLU A 331 -61.70 -22.66 -2.21
C GLU A 331 -61.02 -21.38 -1.70
N LEU A 332 -61.62 -20.71 -0.70
CA LEU A 332 -61.01 -19.56 -0.02
C LEU A 332 -59.71 -19.95 0.70
N VAL A 333 -59.68 -21.10 1.39
CA VAL A 333 -58.45 -21.65 1.98
C VAL A 333 -57.41 -21.96 0.90
N ALA A 334 -57.80 -22.53 -0.24
CA ALA A 334 -56.91 -22.74 -1.38
C ALA A 334 -56.38 -21.42 -1.98
N PHE A 335 -57.18 -20.35 -1.98
CA PHE A 335 -56.75 -19.02 -2.43
C PHE A 335 -55.76 -18.36 -1.44
N GLY A 336 -56.04 -18.40 -0.14
CA GLY A 336 -55.11 -17.93 0.90
C GLY A 336 -53.76 -18.67 0.84
N ASN A 337 -53.78 -19.99 0.65
CA ASN A 337 -52.56 -20.79 0.45
C ASN A 337 -51.77 -20.40 -0.83
N ARG A 338 -52.44 -19.93 -1.90
CA ARG A 338 -51.78 -19.40 -3.10
C ARG A 338 -51.15 -18.02 -2.85
N LEU A 339 -51.82 -17.13 -2.12
CA LEU A 339 -51.26 -15.83 -1.72
C LEU A 339 -50.03 -16.01 -0.82
N ALA A 340 -50.15 -16.78 0.26
CA ALA A 340 -49.05 -17.08 1.17
C ALA A 340 -47.87 -17.84 0.51
N ARG A 341 -48.04 -18.36 -0.72
CA ARG A 341 -46.94 -18.89 -1.55
C ARG A 341 -46.26 -17.80 -2.38
N LYS A 342 -47.02 -16.85 -2.95
CA LYS A 342 -46.48 -15.67 -3.65
C LYS A 342 -45.71 -14.76 -2.70
N GLU A 343 -46.28 -14.46 -1.53
CA GLU A 343 -45.63 -13.62 -0.49
C GLU A 343 -44.26 -14.16 -0.09
N ARG A 344 -44.16 -15.46 0.22
CA ARG A 344 -42.87 -16.11 0.51
C ARG A 344 -41.87 -16.07 -0.66
N GLY A 345 -42.36 -16.11 -1.89
CA GLY A 345 -41.51 -15.93 -3.09
C GLY A 345 -40.93 -14.52 -3.18
N LEU A 346 -41.76 -13.49 -2.96
CA LEU A 346 -41.32 -12.08 -2.97
C LEU A 346 -40.36 -11.77 -1.81
N VAL A 347 -40.65 -12.28 -0.60
CA VAL A 347 -39.72 -12.18 0.54
C VAL A 347 -38.36 -12.78 0.19
N ALA A 348 -38.31 -14.03 -0.29
CA ALA A 348 -37.05 -14.66 -0.67
C ALA A 348 -36.29 -13.90 -1.78
N GLN A 349 -36.99 -13.31 -2.76
CA GLN A 349 -36.38 -12.46 -3.77
C GLN A 349 -35.77 -11.18 -3.16
N SER A 350 -36.50 -10.48 -2.30
CA SER A 350 -35.99 -9.28 -1.61
C SER A 350 -34.82 -9.56 -0.67
N GLU A 351 -34.81 -10.71 0.00
CA GLU A 351 -33.66 -11.16 0.82
C GLU A 351 -32.44 -11.47 -0.05
N GLY A 352 -32.63 -12.07 -1.22
CA GLY A 352 -31.59 -12.29 -2.23
C GLY A 352 -30.99 -10.98 -2.76
N LEU A 353 -31.83 -10.05 -3.22
CA LEU A 353 -31.38 -8.72 -3.69
C LEU A 353 -30.64 -7.93 -2.61
N LYS A 354 -31.07 -8.05 -1.35
CA LYS A 354 -30.39 -7.43 -0.20
C LYS A 354 -29.01 -8.06 0.06
N ALA A 355 -28.88 -9.38 -0.06
CA ALA A 355 -27.60 -10.06 0.07
C ALA A 355 -26.62 -9.69 -1.06
N GLU A 356 -27.11 -9.56 -2.30
CA GLU A 356 -26.32 -9.06 -3.44
C GLU A 356 -25.85 -7.60 -3.20
N LEU A 357 -26.75 -6.72 -2.76
CA LEU A 357 -26.42 -5.33 -2.44
C LEU A 357 -25.35 -5.23 -1.34
N ASP A 358 -25.43 -6.07 -0.30
CA ASP A 358 -24.42 -6.09 0.77
C ASP A 358 -23.09 -6.76 0.33
N ARG A 359 -23.11 -7.68 -0.65
CA ARG A 359 -21.88 -8.16 -1.33
C ARG A 359 -21.21 -7.02 -2.10
N ILE A 360 -21.99 -6.29 -2.92
CA ILE A 360 -21.52 -5.18 -3.74
C ILE A 360 -20.90 -4.07 -2.87
N LYS A 361 -21.53 -3.67 -1.77
CA LYS A 361 -20.92 -2.74 -0.78
C LYS A 361 -19.61 -3.28 -0.22
N GLY A 362 -19.54 -4.58 0.06
CA GLY A 362 -18.34 -5.26 0.51
C GLY A 362 -17.20 -5.26 -0.53
N GLU A 363 -17.52 -5.17 -1.82
CA GLU A 363 -16.59 -5.08 -2.95
C GLU A 363 -16.14 -3.64 -3.21
N TRP A 364 -17.05 -2.67 -3.24
CA TRP A 364 -16.72 -1.24 -3.26
C TRP A 364 -15.76 -0.86 -2.14
N ALA A 365 -16.01 -1.34 -0.92
CA ALA A 365 -15.10 -1.10 0.20
C ALA A 365 -13.72 -1.76 0.02
N LYS A 366 -13.54 -2.80 -0.82
CA LYS A 366 -12.22 -3.35 -1.19
C LYS A 366 -11.51 -2.41 -2.16
N LEU A 367 -12.22 -1.96 -3.21
CA LEU A 367 -11.70 -1.05 -4.24
C LEU A 367 -11.26 0.29 -3.65
N GLU A 368 -12.05 0.89 -2.75
CA GLU A 368 -11.67 2.11 -2.02
C GLU A 368 -10.37 1.91 -1.20
N ARG A 369 -10.19 0.72 -0.61
CA ARG A 369 -8.97 0.29 0.09
C ARG A 369 -7.83 -0.11 -0.85
N GLU A 370 -8.04 -0.12 -2.16
CA GLU A 370 -7.04 -0.38 -3.20
C GLU A 370 -6.60 0.93 -3.84
N GLN A 371 -7.52 1.85 -4.14
CA GLN A 371 -7.22 3.24 -4.43
C GLN A 371 -6.39 3.88 -3.30
N SER A 372 -6.85 3.77 -2.04
CA SER A 372 -6.12 4.26 -0.84
C SER A 372 -4.74 3.62 -0.60
N ARG A 373 -4.41 2.53 -1.31
CA ARG A 373 -3.07 1.93 -1.35
C ARG A 373 -2.27 2.48 -2.54
N HIS A 374 -2.88 2.56 -3.73
CA HIS A 374 -2.29 3.13 -4.93
C HIS A 374 -1.87 4.59 -4.73
N ASP A 375 -2.77 5.46 -4.26
CA ASP A 375 -2.48 6.89 -4.02
C ASP A 375 -1.29 7.09 -3.07
N PHE A 376 -1.16 6.19 -2.09
CA PHE A 376 -0.04 6.21 -1.13
C PHE A 376 1.28 5.71 -1.75
N GLN A 377 1.22 4.79 -2.71
CA GLN A 377 2.39 4.39 -3.50
C GLN A 377 2.83 5.50 -4.46
N VAL A 378 1.88 6.18 -5.13
CA VAL A 378 2.15 7.35 -5.98
C VAL A 378 2.79 8.48 -5.18
N LEU A 379 2.20 8.86 -4.05
CA LEU A 379 2.79 9.84 -3.12
C LEU A 379 4.23 9.47 -2.73
N ARG A 380 4.43 8.22 -2.29
CA ARG A 380 5.77 7.73 -1.93
C ARG A 380 6.75 7.78 -3.10
N TYR A 381 6.31 7.47 -4.33
CA TYR A 381 7.14 7.59 -5.53
C TYR A 381 7.55 9.04 -5.81
N THR A 382 6.62 10.01 -5.68
CA THR A 382 6.95 11.43 -5.84
C THR A 382 7.91 11.95 -4.77
N ASP A 383 7.85 11.42 -3.54
CA ASP A 383 8.80 11.77 -2.48
C ASP A 383 10.20 11.15 -2.73
N TRP A 384 10.27 9.90 -3.23
CA TRP A 384 11.54 9.31 -3.68
C TRP A 384 12.15 10.09 -4.84
N GLN A 385 11.35 10.47 -5.84
CA GLN A 385 11.81 11.25 -6.98
C GLN A 385 12.38 12.61 -6.53
N ARG A 386 11.66 13.32 -5.65
CA ARG A 386 12.13 14.58 -5.07
C ARG A 386 13.45 14.40 -4.32
N ALA A 387 13.60 13.35 -3.53
CA ALA A 387 14.84 13.05 -2.81
C ALA A 387 16.01 12.71 -3.75
N ILE A 388 15.75 11.99 -4.84
CA ILE A 388 16.73 11.70 -5.90
C ILE A 388 17.20 13.00 -6.57
N ASP A 389 16.28 13.91 -6.89
CA ASP A 389 16.61 15.15 -7.59
C ASP A 389 17.30 16.18 -6.66
N THR A 390 16.95 16.22 -5.37
CA THR A 390 17.77 16.94 -4.37
C THR A 390 19.18 16.37 -4.28
N ALA A 391 19.34 15.05 -4.20
CA ALA A 391 20.66 14.40 -4.13
C ALA A 391 21.50 14.56 -5.40
N LYS A 392 20.89 14.78 -6.58
CA LYS A 392 21.59 15.20 -7.81
C LYS A 392 22.11 16.63 -7.66
N TYR A 393 21.25 17.56 -7.26
CA TYR A 393 21.62 18.97 -7.07
C TYR A 393 22.74 19.15 -6.04
N ASP A 394 22.62 18.52 -4.87
CA ASP A 394 23.65 18.54 -3.82
C ASP A 394 24.99 17.98 -4.34
N ARG A 395 24.95 16.97 -5.21
CA ARG A 395 26.14 16.41 -5.86
C ARG A 395 26.74 17.34 -6.92
N GLU A 396 25.93 18.05 -7.69
CA GLU A 396 26.37 19.02 -8.68
C GLU A 396 27.08 20.20 -8.00
N VAL A 397 26.48 20.75 -6.93
CA VAL A 397 27.11 21.79 -6.08
C VAL A 397 28.43 21.28 -5.48
N ALA A 398 28.46 20.07 -4.92
CA ALA A 398 29.68 19.49 -4.35
C ALA A 398 30.80 19.22 -5.40
N ILE A 399 30.44 19.05 -6.68
CA ILE A 399 31.41 18.95 -7.78
C ILE A 399 31.96 20.34 -8.13
N GLU A 400 31.10 21.37 -8.17
CA GLU A 400 31.51 22.76 -8.42
C GLU A 400 32.46 23.26 -7.31
N ASP A 401 32.10 23.10 -6.04
CA ASP A 401 32.96 23.39 -4.88
C ASP A 401 34.32 22.67 -4.97
N ALA A 402 34.33 21.39 -5.38
CA ALA A 402 35.55 20.61 -5.51
C ALA A 402 36.45 21.07 -6.69
N ILE A 403 35.86 21.57 -7.78
CA ILE A 403 36.60 22.20 -8.89
C ILE A 403 37.20 23.53 -8.43
N ASP A 404 36.42 24.33 -7.71
CA ASP A 404 36.82 25.66 -7.25
C ASP A 404 37.94 25.58 -6.17
N LEU A 405 37.84 24.60 -5.26
CA LEU A 405 38.92 24.24 -4.33
C LEU A 405 40.19 23.74 -5.06
N ARG A 406 40.05 22.93 -6.13
CA ARG A 406 41.19 22.51 -6.96
C ARG A 406 41.87 23.69 -7.65
N TYR A 407 41.10 24.65 -8.17
CA TYR A 407 41.65 25.87 -8.77
C TYR A 407 42.44 26.70 -7.76
N LYS A 408 41.84 26.98 -6.58
CA LYS A 408 42.47 27.69 -5.47
C LYS A 408 43.76 27.00 -5.01
N TRP A 409 43.74 25.67 -4.86
CA TRP A 409 44.92 24.89 -4.46
C TRP A 409 46.03 24.89 -5.52
N ALA A 410 45.69 24.80 -6.81
CA ALA A 410 46.67 24.94 -7.89
C ALA A 410 47.31 26.33 -7.93
N GLN A 411 46.54 27.39 -7.63
CA GLN A 411 47.06 28.75 -7.52
C GLN A 411 48.02 28.92 -6.32
N GLU A 412 47.72 28.32 -5.17
CA GLU A 412 48.64 28.29 -4.02
C GLU A 412 49.88 27.44 -4.27
N ILE A 413 49.79 26.30 -4.97
CA ILE A 413 50.96 25.54 -5.40
C ILE A 413 51.87 26.40 -6.30
N LYS A 414 51.29 27.20 -7.22
CA LYS A 414 52.05 28.14 -8.04
C LYS A 414 52.77 29.19 -7.18
N ARG A 415 52.06 29.83 -6.25
CA ARG A 415 52.63 30.81 -5.30
C ARG A 415 53.76 30.22 -4.45
N ALA A 416 53.56 29.01 -3.92
CA ALA A 416 54.56 28.30 -3.13
C ALA A 416 55.82 27.95 -3.95
N ASN A 417 55.67 27.55 -5.21
CA ASN A 417 56.80 27.29 -6.11
C ASN A 417 57.55 28.59 -6.48
N GLU A 418 56.84 29.68 -6.75
CA GLU A 418 57.43 31.01 -6.99
C GLU A 418 58.24 31.49 -5.78
N LEU A 419 57.69 31.37 -4.56
CA LEU A 419 58.39 31.68 -3.30
C LEU A 419 59.60 30.76 -3.06
N LYS A 420 59.49 29.46 -3.38
CA LYS A 420 60.60 28.51 -3.27
C LYS A 420 61.76 28.85 -4.21
N MET A 421 61.48 29.29 -5.45
CA MET A 421 62.52 29.74 -6.39
C MET A 421 63.21 31.03 -5.93
N LYS A 422 62.44 31.97 -5.34
CA LYS A 422 62.96 33.20 -4.72
C LYS A 422 63.92 32.88 -3.57
N LEU A 423 63.51 31.98 -2.67
CA LEU A 423 64.34 31.51 -1.56
C LEU A 423 65.61 30.79 -2.04
N ALA A 424 65.50 29.94 -3.06
CA ALA A 424 66.65 29.21 -3.65
C ALA A 424 67.66 30.15 -4.35
N SER A 425 67.20 31.29 -4.87
CA SER A 425 68.10 32.32 -5.40
C SER A 425 68.84 33.08 -4.31
N TYR A 426 68.15 33.43 -3.21
CA TYR A 426 68.81 34.04 -2.05
C TYR A 426 69.83 33.11 -1.39
N ALA A 427 69.48 31.82 -1.22
CA ALA A 427 70.42 30.81 -0.72
C ALA A 427 71.66 30.72 -1.62
N ALA A 428 71.48 30.47 -2.92
CA ALA A 428 72.59 30.37 -3.87
C ALA A 428 73.44 31.65 -3.96
N CYS A 429 72.83 32.84 -3.77
CA CYS A 429 73.57 34.09 -3.67
C CYS A 429 74.49 34.13 -2.45
N CYS A 430 74.00 33.72 -1.28
CA CYS A 430 74.79 33.62 -0.05
C CYS A 430 75.86 32.53 -0.15
N ASP A 431 75.53 31.37 -0.74
CA ASP A 431 76.46 30.27 -0.95
C ASP A 431 77.60 30.67 -1.90
N THR A 432 77.31 31.42 -2.98
CA THR A 432 78.33 31.96 -3.90
C THR A 432 79.17 33.07 -3.25
N GLU A 433 78.57 33.98 -2.46
CA GLU A 433 79.36 34.93 -1.66
C GLU A 433 80.31 34.18 -0.71
N HIS A 434 79.81 33.19 0.05
CA HIS A 434 80.61 32.44 1.01
C HIS A 434 81.72 31.60 0.36
N CYS A 435 81.44 30.96 -0.79
CA CYS A 435 82.41 30.21 -1.58
C CYS A 435 83.60 31.09 -2.02
N ILE A 436 83.32 32.31 -2.51
CA ILE A 436 84.35 33.30 -2.87
C ILE A 436 85.11 33.78 -1.61
N GLU A 437 84.40 34.05 -0.51
CA GLU A 437 85.02 34.55 0.72
C GLU A 437 85.98 33.50 1.33
N ALA A 438 85.59 32.22 1.38
CA ALA A 438 86.43 31.12 1.85
C ALA A 438 87.66 30.86 0.94
N PHE A 439 87.50 30.96 -0.38
CA PHE A 439 88.62 30.84 -1.33
C PHE A 439 89.70 31.90 -1.08
N VAL A 440 89.29 33.14 -0.82
CA VAL A 440 90.22 34.26 -0.62
C VAL A 440 90.81 34.26 0.79
N GLU A 441 90.05 33.84 1.82
CA GLU A 441 90.52 33.69 3.20
C GLU A 441 91.75 32.78 3.30
N LYS A 442 91.71 31.61 2.65
CA LYS A 442 92.85 30.66 2.59
C LYS A 442 94.13 31.27 2.01
N ARG A 443 94.02 32.36 1.22
CA ARG A 443 95.10 32.92 0.41
C ARG A 443 95.56 34.31 0.88
N ILE A 444 94.72 35.08 1.59
CA ILE A 444 95.00 36.47 2.00
C ILE A 444 94.55 36.68 3.45
N ARG A 445 95.53 36.80 4.36
CA ARG A 445 95.28 36.95 5.82
C ARG A 445 94.42 38.16 6.21
N GLU A 446 94.41 39.21 5.40
CA GLU A 446 93.64 40.45 5.66
C GLU A 446 92.41 40.60 4.75
N TYR A 447 91.89 39.51 4.15
CA TYR A 447 90.81 39.56 3.16
C TYR A 447 89.56 40.34 3.60
N LEU A 448 89.24 40.37 4.89
CA LEU A 448 88.12 41.12 5.46
C LEU A 448 88.26 42.64 5.30
N LYS A 449 89.48 43.16 5.14
CA LYS A 449 89.73 44.58 4.82
C LYS A 449 89.46 44.91 3.34
N MET A 450 89.31 43.90 2.48
CA MET A 450 89.17 44.09 1.03
C MET A 450 87.69 44.20 0.61
N PRO A 451 87.34 45.18 -0.26
CA PRO A 451 86.03 45.23 -0.91
C PRO A 451 85.64 43.92 -1.60
N ARG A 452 84.35 43.60 -1.66
CA ARG A 452 83.86 42.34 -2.25
C ARG A 452 84.23 42.19 -3.74
N LEU A 453 84.19 43.28 -4.51
CA LEU A 453 84.66 43.30 -5.91
C LEU A 453 86.16 42.98 -6.03
N GLU A 454 86.97 43.43 -5.07
CA GLU A 454 88.42 43.21 -5.07
C GLU A 454 88.76 41.77 -4.66
N ARG A 455 88.02 41.19 -3.71
CA ARG A 455 88.06 39.74 -3.43
C ARG A 455 87.75 38.90 -4.68
N CYS A 456 86.79 39.32 -5.49
CA CYS A 456 86.44 38.61 -6.73
C CYS A 456 87.52 38.75 -7.82
N ARG A 457 88.16 39.92 -7.94
CA ARG A 457 89.34 40.08 -8.81
C ARG A 457 90.46 39.12 -8.44
N VAL A 458 90.70 38.84 -7.15
CA VAL A 458 91.68 37.82 -6.74
C VAL A 458 91.33 36.45 -7.31
N VAL A 459 90.06 36.03 -7.31
CA VAL A 459 89.64 34.74 -7.92
C VAL A 459 89.94 34.71 -9.42
N VAL A 460 89.55 35.77 -10.13
CA VAL A 460 89.76 35.91 -11.59
C VAL A 460 91.26 35.90 -11.94
N GLU A 461 92.09 36.65 -11.21
CA GLU A 461 93.55 36.71 -11.46
C GLU A 461 94.28 35.41 -11.08
N GLN A 462 93.70 34.55 -10.23
CA GLN A 462 94.19 33.17 -10.09
C GLN A 462 93.73 32.30 -11.27
N MET A 463 92.48 32.43 -11.74
CA MET A 463 92.00 31.70 -12.94
C MET A 463 92.82 32.02 -14.18
N LYS A 464 93.21 33.28 -14.39
CA LYS A 464 94.08 33.69 -15.53
C LYS A 464 95.42 32.96 -15.57
N LYS A 465 95.92 32.43 -14.44
CA LYS A 465 97.16 31.65 -14.36
C LYS A 465 96.96 30.16 -14.65
N VAL A 466 95.76 29.62 -14.40
CA VAL A 466 95.47 28.18 -14.50
C VAL A 466 94.74 27.85 -15.82
N ASN A 467 93.69 28.59 -16.16
CA ASN A 467 93.07 28.54 -17.49
C ASN A 467 92.54 29.93 -17.92
N PRO A 468 93.24 30.64 -18.83
CA PRO A 468 92.85 31.97 -19.26
C PRO A 468 91.56 32.02 -20.11
N LYS A 469 91.07 30.89 -20.63
CA LYS A 469 89.76 30.84 -21.30
C LYS A 469 88.61 30.88 -20.30
N ASP A 470 88.70 30.04 -19.27
CA ASP A 470 87.70 29.96 -18.19
C ASP A 470 87.69 31.25 -17.38
N ALA A 471 88.84 31.92 -17.25
CA ALA A 471 88.95 33.22 -16.58
C ALA A 471 88.05 34.30 -17.20
N ALA A 472 87.93 34.37 -18.52
CA ALA A 472 87.06 35.33 -19.19
C ALA A 472 85.57 35.01 -18.95
N SER A 473 85.21 33.73 -18.94
CA SER A 473 83.85 33.28 -18.60
C SER A 473 83.50 33.57 -17.14
N LEU A 474 84.43 33.33 -16.23
CA LEU A 474 84.29 33.62 -14.80
C LEU A 474 84.20 35.12 -14.51
N GLU A 475 85.01 35.94 -15.19
CA GLU A 475 84.97 37.40 -15.07
C GLU A 475 83.60 37.93 -15.53
N GLN A 476 83.06 37.45 -16.65
CA GLN A 476 81.69 37.77 -17.10
C GLN A 476 80.61 37.28 -16.12
N ASP A 477 80.70 36.03 -15.63
CA ASP A 477 79.71 35.46 -14.71
C ASP A 477 79.70 36.17 -13.35
N LEU A 478 80.85 36.60 -12.83
CA LEU A 478 80.94 37.41 -11.62
C LEU A 478 80.34 38.80 -11.83
N ASP A 479 80.65 39.44 -12.96
CA ASP A 479 80.18 40.79 -13.27
C ASP A 479 78.64 40.84 -13.44
N GLU A 480 78.05 39.77 -13.99
CA GLU A 480 76.59 39.63 -14.10
C GLU A 480 75.94 39.12 -12.81
N PHE A 481 76.60 38.24 -12.06
CA PHE A 481 76.21 37.87 -10.69
C PHE A 481 76.08 39.11 -9.81
N PHE A 482 77.07 40.02 -9.78
CA PHE A 482 77.00 41.24 -8.96
C PHE A 482 75.87 42.18 -9.39
N LYS A 483 75.56 42.28 -10.67
CA LYS A 483 74.41 43.07 -11.17
C LYS A 483 73.11 42.51 -10.58
N THR A 484 72.82 41.22 -10.78
CA THR A 484 71.59 40.60 -10.26
C THR A 484 71.55 40.55 -8.73
N ARG A 485 72.68 40.26 -8.06
CA ARG A 485 72.82 40.26 -6.60
C ARG A 485 72.54 41.64 -6.00
N ASN A 486 73.02 42.72 -6.63
CA ASN A 486 72.75 44.07 -6.13
C ASN A 486 71.27 44.46 -6.30
N LEU A 487 70.62 44.07 -7.40
CA LEU A 487 69.17 44.22 -7.56
C LEU A 487 68.42 43.44 -6.46
N LEU A 488 68.73 42.16 -6.27
CA LEU A 488 68.09 41.28 -5.27
C LEU A 488 68.28 41.75 -3.81
N CYS A 489 69.40 42.40 -3.48
CA CYS A 489 69.71 42.84 -2.12
C CYS A 489 69.30 44.29 -1.81
N HIS A 490 69.16 45.16 -2.82
CA HIS A 490 69.02 46.60 -2.60
C HIS A 490 67.82 47.27 -3.30
N GLU A 491 67.16 46.63 -4.27
CA GLU A 491 65.97 47.18 -4.93
C GLU A 491 64.66 46.51 -4.46
N PRO A 492 63.74 47.24 -3.80
CA PRO A 492 62.43 46.72 -3.42
C PRO A 492 61.64 46.19 -4.62
N GLY A 493 61.24 44.92 -4.57
CA GLY A 493 60.47 44.26 -5.65
C GLY A 493 61.28 43.88 -6.90
N ALA A 494 62.62 44.01 -6.90
CA ALA A 494 63.45 43.47 -7.98
C ALA A 494 63.47 41.92 -7.99
N VAL A 495 63.23 41.30 -6.83
CA VAL A 495 62.94 39.87 -6.70
C VAL A 495 61.86 39.41 -7.69
N ASP A 496 60.75 40.12 -7.79
CA ASP A 496 59.61 39.69 -8.64
C ASP A 496 59.90 39.83 -10.15
N LYS A 497 61.04 40.43 -10.50
CA LYS A 497 61.49 40.69 -11.89
C LYS A 497 62.76 39.91 -12.26
N THR A 498 63.32 39.14 -11.31
CA THR A 498 64.59 38.44 -11.51
C THR A 498 64.35 37.08 -12.18
N ASP A 499 65.16 36.76 -13.20
CA ASP A 499 65.22 35.40 -13.76
C ASP A 499 65.96 34.47 -12.79
N HIS A 500 65.18 33.94 -11.83
CA HIS A 500 65.67 33.04 -10.78
C HIS A 500 66.37 31.78 -11.33
N PRO A 501 65.85 31.06 -12.35
CA PRO A 501 66.59 29.99 -13.02
C PRO A 501 67.97 30.41 -13.52
N SER A 502 68.08 31.47 -14.33
CA SER A 502 69.36 31.89 -14.92
C SER A 502 70.34 32.40 -13.88
N PHE A 503 69.88 33.15 -12.87
CA PHE A 503 70.72 33.60 -11.76
C PHE A 503 71.24 32.42 -10.92
N HIS A 504 70.39 31.42 -10.63
CA HIS A 504 70.79 30.23 -9.88
C HIS A 504 71.81 29.38 -10.66
N GLN A 505 71.64 29.20 -11.98
CA GLN A 505 72.66 28.55 -12.82
C GLN A 505 73.99 29.31 -12.81
N ARG A 506 73.97 30.65 -12.80
CA ARG A 506 75.18 31.47 -12.71
C ARG A 506 75.87 31.35 -11.35
N CYS A 507 75.11 31.30 -10.26
CA CYS A 507 75.65 31.02 -8.92
C CYS A 507 76.42 29.68 -8.91
N LEU A 508 75.84 28.63 -9.49
CA LEU A 508 76.47 27.31 -9.63
C LEU A 508 77.68 27.32 -10.59
N SER A 509 77.66 28.15 -11.65
CA SER A 509 78.80 28.35 -12.57
C SER A 509 80.01 28.90 -11.81
N VAL A 510 79.82 30.02 -11.10
CA VAL A 510 80.86 30.66 -10.28
C VAL A 510 81.39 29.71 -9.20
N GLN A 511 80.51 29.01 -8.47
CA GLN A 511 80.90 28.02 -7.46
C GLN A 511 81.78 26.92 -8.04
N ARG A 512 81.42 26.34 -9.20
CA ARG A 512 82.23 25.31 -9.88
C ARG A 512 83.60 25.81 -10.30
N PHE A 513 83.70 27.04 -10.81
CA PHE A 513 84.99 27.64 -11.15
C PHE A 513 85.88 27.84 -9.91
N VAL A 514 85.31 28.29 -8.78
CA VAL A 514 86.03 28.43 -7.51
C VAL A 514 86.47 27.07 -6.96
N GLU A 515 85.58 26.07 -6.94
CA GLU A 515 85.91 24.69 -6.55
C GLU A 515 87.04 24.08 -7.39
N ASN A 516 87.02 24.30 -8.71
CA ASN A 516 88.04 23.79 -9.61
C ASN A 516 89.39 24.46 -9.36
N LEU A 517 89.40 25.77 -9.05
CA LEU A 517 90.62 26.46 -8.62
C LEU A 517 91.17 25.94 -7.30
N GLU A 518 90.32 25.52 -6.35
CA GLU A 518 90.80 24.89 -5.10
C GLU A 518 91.50 23.56 -5.42
N LYS A 519 90.84 22.69 -6.18
CA LYS A 519 91.35 21.38 -6.65
C LYS A 519 92.59 21.47 -7.57
N GLN A 520 93.00 22.69 -7.93
CA GLN A 520 94.18 23.00 -8.77
C GLN A 520 95.19 23.94 -8.06
N SER A 521 94.95 24.26 -6.78
CA SER A 521 95.86 25.03 -5.92
C SER A 521 96.52 24.19 -4.80
N ASP A 522 95.96 23.01 -4.52
CA ASP A 522 96.54 21.97 -3.65
C ASP A 522 97.54 21.09 -4.43
#